data_AF-D1W449-F1
#
_entry.id   AF-D1W449-F1
#
_cell.length_a   1.000
_cell.length_b   1.000
_cell.length_c   1.000
_cell.angle_alpha   90.00
_cell.angle_beta   90.00
_cell.angle_gamma   90.00
#
_symmetry.space_group_name_H-M   'P 1'
#
loop_
_entity.id
_entity.type
_entity.pdbx_description
1 polymer ?
#
loop_
_entity_poly.entity_id
_entity_poly.type
_entity_poly.pdbx_seq_one_letter_code
_entity_poly.pdbx_strand_id
1 'polypeptide(L)'
;MNNIEKLQKAIAQNEIFDFLVGKGEYEIKLYEANMPTDTITVSRTIKNYIKLNPNFDKSEFYKAFYELSKSEWSWLIVYYMQDSELDFISFTNLLPNLREQKKSLSTRNEWICFNFGDDCPNLWSVVMYELNAMNGKGIKLPDLSDW
;
A
#
# COMPACT_ATOMS: atom_id res chain seq x y z
N MET A 1 22.18 -2.22 1.37
CA MET A 1 21.41 -2.14 0.12
C MET A 1 20.50 -0.94 0.20
N ASN A 2 20.66 0.02 -0.71
CA ASN A 2 19.76 1.17 -0.80
C ASN A 2 18.40 0.75 -1.40
N ASN A 3 17.42 1.65 -1.41
CA ASN A 3 16.05 1.30 -1.85
C ASN A 3 15.96 0.97 -3.34
N ILE A 4 16.80 1.59 -4.19
CA ILE A 4 16.80 1.30 -5.62
C ILE A 4 17.39 -0.08 -5.91
N GLU A 5 18.44 -0.48 -5.19
CA GLU A 5 19.03 -1.82 -5.25
C GLU A 5 18.03 -2.89 -4.75
N LYS A 6 17.29 -2.60 -3.66
CA LYS A 6 16.20 -3.45 -3.17
C LYS A 6 15.14 -3.68 -4.25
N LEU A 7 14.68 -2.61 -4.90
CA LEU A 7 13.69 -2.71 -5.96
C LEU A 7 14.23 -3.48 -7.18
N GLN A 8 15.46 -3.20 -7.61
CA GLN A 8 16.09 -3.92 -8.74
C GLN A 8 16.20 -5.42 -8.46
N LYS A 9 16.58 -5.77 -7.23
CA LYS A 9 16.61 -7.17 -6.79
C LYS A 9 15.21 -7.78 -6.81
N ALA A 10 14.21 -7.10 -6.26
CA ALA A 10 12.84 -7.56 -6.25
C ALA A 10 12.30 -7.80 -7.66
N ILE A 11 12.60 -6.92 -8.61
CA ILE A 11 12.24 -7.11 -10.03
C ILE A 11 12.95 -8.35 -10.61
N ALA A 12 14.27 -8.44 -10.42
CA ALA A 12 15.06 -9.55 -10.95
C ALA A 12 14.65 -10.93 -10.40
N GLN A 13 14.07 -10.96 -9.19
CA GLN A 13 13.64 -12.18 -8.50
C GLN A 13 12.12 -12.42 -8.57
N ASN A 14 11.36 -11.55 -9.24
CA ASN A 14 9.90 -11.59 -9.28
C ASN A 14 9.25 -11.49 -7.88
N GLU A 15 9.82 -10.64 -7.03
CA GLU A 15 9.47 -10.40 -5.63
C GLU A 15 8.96 -8.96 -5.39
N ILE A 16 8.40 -8.32 -6.43
CA ILE A 16 7.85 -6.95 -6.32
C ILE A 16 6.80 -6.86 -5.20
N PHE A 17 5.96 -7.88 -5.03
CA PHE A 17 5.01 -7.94 -3.91
C PHE A 17 5.71 -7.86 -2.55
N ASP A 18 6.77 -8.64 -2.35
CA ASP A 18 7.53 -8.67 -1.10
C ASP A 18 8.21 -7.31 -0.83
N PHE A 19 8.64 -6.61 -1.90
CA PHE A 19 9.10 -5.23 -1.81
C PHE A 19 8.00 -4.24 -1.40
N LEU A 20 6.80 -4.35 -1.99
CA LEU A 20 5.66 -3.48 -1.66
C LEU A 20 5.18 -3.64 -0.21
N VAL A 21 5.40 -4.79 0.42
CA VAL A 21 5.01 -5.00 1.83
C VAL A 21 6.18 -4.90 2.79
N GLY A 22 7.39 -4.62 2.31
CA GLY A 22 8.60 -4.51 3.15
C GLY A 22 9.04 -5.82 3.79
N LYS A 23 8.80 -6.97 3.15
CA LYS A 23 9.10 -8.28 3.73
C LYS A 23 10.59 -8.60 3.67
N GLY A 24 11.12 -9.11 4.79
CA GLY A 24 12.49 -9.59 4.88
C GLY A 24 13.50 -8.49 4.57
N GLU A 25 14.37 -8.72 3.59
CA GLU A 25 15.42 -7.76 3.23
C GLU A 25 14.92 -6.50 2.51
N TYR A 26 13.65 -6.48 2.10
CA TYR A 26 13.02 -5.34 1.45
C TYR A 26 12.43 -4.31 2.42
N GLU A 27 12.53 -4.54 3.73
CA GLU A 27 12.01 -3.63 4.75
C GLU A 27 12.51 -2.19 4.54
N ILE A 28 11.58 -1.22 4.50
CA ILE A 28 11.89 0.21 4.49
C ILE A 28 11.18 0.81 5.71
N LYS A 29 11.94 1.07 6.77
CA LYS A 29 11.36 1.50 8.05
C LYS A 29 10.81 2.92 7.96
N LEU A 30 9.63 3.10 8.55
CA LEU A 30 9.09 4.39 8.96
C LEU A 30 9.27 4.48 10.48
N TYR A 31 10.04 5.44 10.99
CA TYR A 31 10.34 5.50 12.44
C TYR A 31 9.17 6.07 13.24
N GLU A 32 8.34 6.85 12.57
CA GLU A 32 7.22 7.61 13.12
C GLU A 32 5.97 6.75 13.27
N ALA A 33 5.91 5.58 12.62
CA ALA A 33 4.74 4.73 12.61
C ALA A 33 5.09 3.25 12.58
N ASN A 34 4.31 2.42 13.28
CA ASN A 34 4.52 0.98 13.29
C ASN A 34 3.94 0.35 12.00
N MET A 35 4.68 0.50 10.90
CA MET A 35 4.31 -0.02 9.60
C MET A 35 5.36 -1.00 9.08
N PRO A 36 4.95 -2.01 8.30
CA PRO A 36 5.90 -2.96 7.71
C PRO A 36 6.78 -2.31 6.64
N THR A 37 6.31 -1.22 6.04
CA THR A 37 7.07 -0.45 5.05
C THR A 37 6.61 1.01 4.99
N ASP A 38 7.53 1.91 4.70
CA ASP A 38 7.25 3.30 4.33
C ASP A 38 6.78 3.36 2.86
N THR A 39 5.45 3.42 2.70
CA THR A 39 4.80 3.45 1.38
C THR A 39 5.15 4.69 0.55
N ILE A 40 5.51 5.81 1.18
CA ILE A 40 5.91 7.04 0.48
C ILE A 40 7.28 6.83 -0.16
N THR A 41 8.24 6.33 0.62
CA THR A 41 9.58 6.02 0.12
C THR A 41 9.54 4.92 -0.95
N VAL A 42 8.69 3.90 -0.79
CA VAL A 42 8.45 2.89 -1.82
C VAL A 42 7.95 3.54 -3.12
N SER A 43 6.91 4.37 -3.04
CA SER A 43 6.30 5.03 -4.21
C SER A 43 7.32 5.90 -4.96
N ARG A 44 8.11 6.70 -4.24
CA ARG A 44 9.20 7.49 -4.83
C ARG A 44 10.27 6.63 -5.49
N THR A 45 10.63 5.51 -4.86
CA THR A 45 11.61 4.57 -5.41
C THR A 45 11.13 3.96 -6.73
N ILE A 46 9.87 3.52 -6.79
CA ILE A 46 9.25 2.97 -8.01
C ILE A 46 9.19 4.03 -9.11
N LYS A 47 8.72 5.24 -8.80
CA LYS A 47 8.66 6.33 -9.79
C LYS A 47 10.03 6.68 -10.36
N ASN A 48 11.04 6.79 -9.49
CA ASN A 48 12.41 7.05 -9.92
C ASN A 48 12.94 5.92 -10.80
N TYR A 49 12.66 4.66 -10.45
CA TYR A 49 13.03 3.52 -11.28
C TYR A 49 12.41 3.58 -12.67
N ILE A 50 11.10 3.84 -12.77
CA ILE A 50 10.39 3.96 -14.05
C ILE A 50 10.93 5.13 -14.88
N LYS A 51 11.24 6.26 -14.25
CA LYS A 51 11.85 7.42 -14.93
C LYS A 51 13.22 7.08 -15.53
N LEU A 52 14.02 6.29 -14.82
CA LEU A 52 15.34 5.85 -15.30
C LEU A 52 15.26 4.69 -16.30
N ASN A 53 14.16 3.94 -16.30
CA ASN A 53 13.93 2.76 -17.15
C ASN A 53 12.62 2.91 -17.93
N PRO A 54 12.53 3.83 -18.91
CA PRO A 54 11.28 4.17 -19.59
C PRO A 54 10.64 3.01 -20.36
N ASN A 55 11.42 1.99 -20.71
CA ASN A 55 10.95 0.79 -21.41
C ASN A 55 10.52 -0.36 -20.47
N PHE A 56 10.59 -0.16 -19.15
CA PHE A 56 10.16 -1.18 -18.19
C PHE A 56 8.65 -1.42 -18.30
N ASP A 57 8.23 -2.68 -18.27
CA ASP A 57 6.82 -3.05 -18.30
C ASP A 57 6.14 -2.72 -16.96
N LYS A 58 5.47 -1.57 -16.92
CA LYS A 58 4.71 -1.12 -15.74
C LYS A 58 3.60 -2.11 -15.33
N SER A 59 3.20 -3.05 -16.19
CA SER A 59 2.21 -4.08 -15.85
C SER A 59 2.67 -4.97 -14.69
N GLU A 60 3.98 -5.13 -14.48
CA GLU A 60 4.52 -5.89 -13.35
C GLU A 60 4.15 -5.26 -12.00
N PHE A 61 4.27 -3.94 -11.88
CA PHE A 61 3.80 -3.22 -10.69
C PHE A 61 2.29 -3.33 -10.54
N TYR A 62 1.53 -3.15 -11.63
CA TYR A 62 0.08 -3.27 -11.56
C TYR A 62 -0.36 -4.64 -11.04
N LYS A 63 0.26 -5.74 -11.53
CA LYS A 63 0.00 -7.10 -11.03
C LYS A 63 0.31 -7.21 -9.54
N ALA A 64 1.45 -6.70 -9.10
CA ALA A 64 1.83 -6.74 -7.68
C ALA A 64 0.86 -5.96 -6.78
N PHE A 65 0.42 -4.77 -7.20
CA PHE A 65 -0.58 -3.99 -6.47
C PHE A 65 -1.98 -4.64 -6.50
N TYR A 66 -2.34 -5.29 -7.60
CA TYR A 66 -3.57 -6.07 -7.68
C TYR A 66 -3.54 -7.25 -6.71
N GLU A 67 -2.43 -8.00 -6.63
CA GLU A 67 -2.26 -9.05 -5.61
C GLU A 67 -2.27 -8.48 -4.19
N LEU A 68 -1.59 -7.35 -3.95
CA LEU A 68 -1.62 -6.64 -2.67
C LEU A 68 -3.05 -6.36 -2.23
N SER A 69 -3.90 -5.85 -3.12
CA SER A 69 -5.29 -5.48 -2.82
C SER A 69 -6.18 -6.65 -2.39
N LYS A 70 -5.81 -7.89 -2.71
CA LYS A 70 -6.53 -9.11 -2.32
C LYS A 70 -5.88 -9.86 -1.16
N SER A 71 -4.74 -9.38 -0.68
CA SER A 71 -3.94 -10.06 0.33
C SER A 71 -4.30 -9.61 1.74
N GLU A 72 -3.70 -10.27 2.72
CA GLU A 72 -3.75 -9.84 4.13
C GLU A 72 -3.14 -8.43 4.32
N TRP A 73 -2.26 -7.99 3.42
CA TRP A 73 -1.60 -6.69 3.43
C TRP A 73 -2.38 -5.60 2.69
N SER A 74 -3.58 -5.93 2.20
CA SER A 74 -4.43 -5.05 1.40
C SER A 74 -4.68 -3.68 2.03
N TRP A 75 -4.67 -3.58 3.36
CA TRP A 75 -4.78 -2.30 4.07
C TRP A 75 -3.70 -1.28 3.68
N LEU A 76 -2.52 -1.70 3.21
CA LEU A 76 -1.47 -0.78 2.72
C LEU A 76 -1.91 0.02 1.49
N ILE A 77 -2.92 -0.44 0.74
CA ILE A 77 -3.45 0.28 -0.43
C ILE A 77 -3.88 1.70 -0.06
N VAL A 78 -4.51 1.92 1.09
CA VAL A 78 -4.95 3.28 1.47
C VAL A 78 -3.78 4.21 1.75
N TYR A 79 -2.65 3.68 2.23
CA TYR A 79 -1.42 4.45 2.44
C TYR A 79 -0.72 4.76 1.13
N TYR A 80 -0.66 3.79 0.21
CA TYR A 80 -0.19 4.05 -1.14
C TYR A 80 -1.01 5.12 -1.85
N MET A 81 -2.33 5.17 -1.62
CA MET A 81 -3.21 6.18 -2.23
C MET A 81 -2.91 7.62 -1.79
N GLN A 82 -2.50 7.84 -0.54
CA GLN A 82 -2.40 9.18 0.05
C GLN A 82 -1.33 10.06 -0.57
N ASP A 83 -0.21 9.47 -0.96
CA ASP A 83 0.95 10.18 -1.52
C ASP A 83 1.49 9.41 -2.75
N SER A 84 0.58 8.77 -3.49
CA SER A 84 0.94 8.06 -4.70
C SER A 84 1.49 9.04 -5.73
N GLU A 85 2.80 9.07 -5.85
CA GLU A 85 3.45 9.60 -7.04
C GLU A 85 3.34 8.65 -8.25
N LEU A 86 2.63 7.52 -8.11
CA LEU A 86 2.45 6.47 -9.12
C LEU A 86 1.19 6.74 -9.96
N ASP A 87 1.28 7.73 -10.84
CA ASP A 87 0.20 8.17 -11.75
C ASP A 87 -0.32 7.09 -12.71
N PHE A 88 0.45 6.04 -12.94
CA PHE A 88 0.08 4.90 -13.78
C PHE A 88 -0.79 3.85 -13.07
N ILE A 89 -1.06 4.02 -11.77
CA ILE A 89 -1.89 3.10 -10.97
C ILE A 89 -3.14 3.81 -10.50
N SER A 90 -4.30 3.33 -10.96
CA SER A 90 -5.60 3.77 -10.46
C SER A 90 -5.97 3.00 -9.21
N PHE A 91 -5.42 3.37 -8.06
CA PHE A 91 -5.67 2.69 -6.79
C PHE A 91 -7.14 2.64 -6.37
N THR A 92 -7.95 3.61 -6.78
CA THR A 92 -9.41 3.60 -6.60
C THR A 92 -10.06 2.35 -7.19
N ASN A 93 -9.50 1.79 -8.27
CA ASN A 93 -10.00 0.55 -8.89
C ASN A 93 -9.63 -0.71 -8.08
N LEU A 94 -8.72 -0.59 -7.11
CA LEU A 94 -8.30 -1.69 -6.23
C LEU A 94 -9.10 -1.74 -4.92
N LEU A 95 -9.80 -0.66 -4.57
CA LEU A 95 -10.63 -0.59 -3.36
C LEU A 95 -11.74 -1.65 -3.27
N PRO A 96 -12.38 -2.09 -4.37
CA PRO A 96 -13.33 -3.20 -4.30
C PRO A 96 -12.71 -4.50 -3.77
N ASN A 97 -11.45 -4.80 -4.10
CA ASN A 97 -10.76 -6.00 -3.59
C ASN A 97 -10.47 -5.88 -2.09
N LEU A 98 -10.13 -4.68 -1.62
CA LEU A 98 -9.91 -4.41 -0.20
C LEU A 98 -11.16 -4.71 0.63
N ARG A 99 -12.35 -4.45 0.08
CA ARG A 99 -13.62 -4.77 0.72
C ARG A 99 -13.79 -6.28 0.97
N GLU A 100 -13.36 -7.13 0.04
CA GLU A 100 -13.42 -8.59 0.23
C GLU A 100 -12.57 -9.04 1.43
N GLN A 101 -11.57 -8.23 1.82
CA GLN A 101 -10.71 -8.48 2.97
C GLN A 101 -11.26 -7.94 4.30
N LYS A 102 -12.42 -7.26 4.32
CA LYS A 102 -13.04 -6.66 5.53
C LYS A 102 -13.02 -7.59 6.72
N LYS A 103 -13.48 -8.84 6.54
CA LYS A 103 -13.54 -9.84 7.62
C LYS A 103 -12.16 -10.17 8.18
N SER A 104 -11.16 -10.39 7.32
CA SER A 104 -9.79 -10.68 7.75
C SER A 104 -9.19 -9.48 8.49
N LEU A 105 -9.27 -8.29 7.90
CA LEU A 105 -8.71 -7.06 8.47
C LEU A 105 -9.39 -6.65 9.79
N SER A 106 -10.66 -6.99 9.98
CA SER A 106 -11.40 -6.71 11.22
C SER A 106 -10.93 -7.56 12.41
N THR A 107 -10.22 -8.66 12.16
CA THR A 107 -9.67 -9.55 13.20
C THR A 107 -8.22 -9.26 13.58
N ARG A 108 -7.61 -8.27 12.92
CA ARG A 108 -6.17 -7.96 13.01
C ARG A 108 -5.98 -6.60 13.65
N ASN A 109 -5.30 -6.54 14.79
CA ASN A 109 -5.12 -5.35 15.63
C ASN A 109 -3.66 -4.91 15.79
N GLU A 110 -2.80 -5.34 14.88
CA GLU A 110 -1.36 -5.07 14.89
C GLU A 110 -0.96 -3.88 13.97
N TRP A 111 0.35 -3.70 13.75
CA TRP A 111 0.93 -2.67 12.89
C TRP A 111 0.46 -1.27 13.29
N ILE A 112 -0.06 -0.53 12.32
CA ILE A 112 -0.42 0.86 12.48
C ILE A 112 -1.57 1.04 13.48
N CYS A 113 -2.34 -0.01 13.80
CA CYS A 113 -3.36 0.06 14.86
C CYS A 113 -2.78 0.54 16.19
N PHE A 114 -1.53 0.18 16.50
CA PHE A 114 -0.85 0.65 17.72
C PHE A 114 -0.64 2.17 17.77
N ASN A 115 -0.57 2.82 16.59
CA ASN A 115 -0.45 4.28 16.50
C ASN A 115 -1.80 4.98 16.73
N PHE A 116 -2.92 4.32 16.45
CA PHE A 116 -4.27 4.88 16.58
C PHE A 116 -4.96 4.53 17.90
N GLY A 117 -4.55 3.45 18.58
CA GLY A 117 -5.19 3.02 19.83
C GLY A 117 -6.66 2.67 19.63
N ASP A 118 -7.51 3.14 20.54
CA ASP A 118 -8.95 2.79 20.57
C ASP A 118 -9.73 3.34 19.36
N ASP A 119 -9.22 4.36 18.67
CA ASP A 119 -9.87 4.96 17.50
C ASP A 119 -9.86 4.02 16.29
N CYS A 120 -8.84 3.17 16.17
CA CYS A 120 -8.76 2.14 15.14
C CYS A 120 -8.36 0.79 15.75
N PRO A 121 -9.31 0.05 16.34
CA PRO A 121 -9.02 -1.19 17.07
C PRO A 121 -8.55 -2.34 16.15
N ASN A 122 -8.65 -2.19 14.84
CA ASN A 122 -8.21 -3.17 13.85
C ASN A 122 -7.86 -2.52 12.50
N LEU A 123 -7.20 -3.27 11.63
CA LEU A 123 -6.73 -2.79 10.32
C LEU A 123 -7.88 -2.36 9.42
N TRP A 124 -9.08 -2.93 9.57
CA TRP A 124 -10.25 -2.45 8.82
C TRP A 124 -10.69 -1.05 9.27
N SER A 125 -10.63 -0.77 10.57
CA SER A 125 -10.96 0.54 11.13
C SER A 125 -9.96 1.60 10.63
N VAL A 126 -8.68 1.24 10.53
CA VAL A 126 -7.64 2.09 9.89
C VAL A 126 -8.00 2.40 8.44
N VAL A 127 -8.37 1.39 7.65
CA VAL A 127 -8.80 1.58 6.25
C VAL A 127 -9.93 2.60 6.17
N MET A 128 -10.97 2.44 7.00
CA MET A 128 -12.12 3.34 6.99
C MET A 128 -11.74 4.75 7.46
N TYR A 129 -10.89 4.87 8.48
CA TYR A 129 -10.39 6.16 8.96
C TYR A 129 -9.68 6.92 7.83
N GLU A 130 -8.74 6.27 7.14
CA GLU A 130 -7.95 6.92 6.09
C GLU A 130 -8.78 7.26 4.85
N LEU A 131 -9.73 6.40 4.46
CA LEU A 131 -10.65 6.69 3.37
C LEU A 131 -11.57 7.87 3.71
N ASN A 132 -12.09 7.95 4.93
CA ASN A 132 -12.90 9.08 5.39
C ASN A 132 -12.07 10.38 5.41
N ALA A 133 -10.82 10.32 5.86
CA ALA A 133 -9.91 11.46 5.83
C ALA A 133 -9.63 11.95 4.40
N MET A 134 -9.44 11.03 3.45
CA MET A 134 -9.28 11.37 2.03
C MET A 134 -10.55 11.96 1.42
N ASN A 135 -11.73 11.43 1.74
CA ASN A 135 -13.01 11.99 1.30
C ASN A 135 -13.22 13.42 1.83
N GLY A 136 -12.86 13.66 3.11
CA GLY A 136 -12.87 15.00 3.70
C GLY A 136 -11.94 16.01 3.02
N LYS A 137 -10.91 15.54 2.31
CA LYS A 137 -10.02 16.36 1.47
C LYS A 137 -10.54 16.56 0.04
N GLY A 138 -11.73 16.05 -0.28
CA GLY A 138 -12.36 16.20 -1.60
C GLY A 138 -11.93 15.16 -2.65
N ILE A 139 -11.22 14.10 -2.25
CA ILE A 139 -10.93 12.98 -3.14
C ILE A 139 -12.20 12.16 -3.30
N LYS A 140 -12.76 12.07 -4.52
CA LYS A 140 -13.92 11.23 -4.80
C LYS A 140 -13.52 9.75 -4.72
N LEU A 141 -13.90 9.11 -3.64
CA LEU A 141 -13.71 7.68 -3.42
C LEU A 141 -15.01 6.92 -3.72
N PRO A 142 -14.94 5.64 -4.14
CA PRO A 142 -16.12 4.80 -4.17
C PRO A 142 -16.72 4.70 -2.77
N ASP A 143 -18.04 4.78 -2.68
CA ASP A 143 -18.74 4.65 -1.40
C ASP A 143 -18.57 3.22 -0.86
N LEU A 144 -17.94 3.11 0.32
CA LEU A 144 -17.78 1.85 1.05
C LEU A 144 -18.71 1.76 2.27
N SER A 145 -19.52 2.79 2.55
CA SER A 145 -20.30 2.94 3.78
C SER A 145 -21.64 2.19 3.77
N ASP A 146 -22.15 1.84 2.59
CA ASP A 146 -23.39 1.07 2.43
C ASP A 146 -23.24 -0.46 2.67
N TRP A 147 -22.10 -0.96 3.18
CA TRP A 147 -21.77 -2.41 3.12
C TRP A 147 -20.93 -2.99 4.28
#